data_AF-A0A9Q4SZA9-F1
#
_entry.id   AF-A0A9Q4SZA9-F1
#
_cell.length_a   1.000
_cell.length_b   1.000
_cell.length_c   1.000
_cell.angle_alpha   90.00
_cell.angle_beta   90.00
_cell.angle_gamma   90.00
#
_symmetry.space_group_name_H-M   'P 1'
#
loop_
_entity.id
_entity.type
_entity.pdbx_description
1 polymer ?
#
loop_
_entity_poly.entity_id
_entity_poly.type
_entity_poly.pdbx_seq_one_letter_code
_entity_poly.pdbx_strand_id
1 'polypeptide(L)'
;MSQTANKSPRPLHPQQLELDASQIKAGRRWLLKTSAVRAGDILLIQNPGLQSLGIRFADGSAFSHAALWMHSGEETLPLRLAEADAQGVGFTELYPITLHDKGEAVEVWLLPGHPRQCRLLRHKDASSVPESLAQQVAAEIRKDWFYSDYSPLDRLAEASRHPEAARRLYSALLKGLDVVASKGHGRKTLFCSELVAVYYDRIGLPLFNPPKASALVSPAVLALEAQGLHEVKDAFICTATLSDDAVARGLHFDDPRAQGWLPLHVRQARQSYLIDKLDDTLNRSLEEWRQQTLQHYIAAHEAFRHTAAQVGQLAQVANNRQAANKIMAYQQTEARLFDLLINAEQRKSVVDPTGNVLTLNDAQAFYLALVILSLLDQVRFSVWRLNVLLLRTLLRGSSRARKPLHTQKPFKLAAIYRIFRQLRQQTRYSRAILDEEIKKSAEALTEHDIAQIAQWGKSHP
;
A
#
# COMPACT_ATOMS: atom_id res chain seq x y z
N MET A 1 -8.53 2.47 -32.33
CA MET A 1 -9.00 2.12 -30.97
C MET A 1 -9.09 3.41 -30.18
N SER A 2 -10.32 3.90 -29.99
CA SER A 2 -10.61 5.18 -29.33
C SER A 2 -10.21 5.08 -27.85
N GLN A 3 -9.25 5.90 -27.44
CA GLN A 3 -9.05 6.24 -26.04
C GLN A 3 -10.28 7.05 -25.61
N THR A 4 -11.27 6.38 -25.01
CA THR A 4 -12.35 7.08 -24.32
C THR A 4 -11.73 7.84 -23.15
N ALA A 5 -11.70 9.16 -23.29
CA ALA A 5 -11.21 10.09 -22.29
C ALA A 5 -11.72 9.72 -20.89
N ASN A 6 -10.78 9.50 -19.97
CA ASN A 6 -10.98 9.40 -18.54
C ASN A 6 -11.55 10.74 -18.03
N LYS A 7 -12.86 10.97 -18.23
CA LYS A 7 -13.55 12.08 -17.56
C LYS A 7 -13.55 11.74 -16.07
N SER A 8 -12.83 12.52 -15.28
CA SER A 8 -12.95 12.49 -13.82
C SER A 8 -14.43 12.51 -13.45
N PRO A 9 -14.91 11.64 -12.53
CA PRO A 9 -16.26 11.77 -12.01
C PRO A 9 -16.36 13.19 -11.43
N ARG A 10 -17.18 14.04 -12.04
CA ARG A 10 -17.48 15.33 -11.41
C ARG A 10 -18.39 15.01 -10.23
N PRO A 11 -18.13 15.58 -9.04
CA PRO A 11 -19.10 15.48 -7.97
C PRO A 11 -20.43 16.02 -8.47
N LEU A 12 -21.46 15.19 -8.36
CA LEU A 12 -22.81 15.59 -8.72
C LEU A 12 -23.26 16.55 -7.63
N HIS A 13 -23.78 17.71 -8.01
CA HIS A 13 -24.50 18.59 -7.11
C HIS A 13 -25.98 18.17 -7.11
N PRO A 14 -26.64 18.15 -5.95
CA PRO A 14 -28.07 17.87 -5.91
C PRO A 14 -28.80 18.94 -6.73
N GLN A 15 -29.68 18.49 -7.62
CA GLN A 15 -30.50 19.34 -8.46
C GLN A 15 -31.90 19.43 -7.87
N GLN A 16 -32.55 20.57 -8.09
CA GLN A 16 -33.95 20.73 -7.73
C GLN A 16 -34.79 19.79 -8.60
N LEU A 17 -35.53 18.92 -7.95
CA LEU A 17 -36.43 17.97 -8.56
C LEU A 17 -37.87 18.42 -8.30
N GLU A 18 -38.63 18.60 -9.37
CA GLU A 18 -40.09 18.67 -9.33
C GLU A 18 -40.62 17.70 -10.38
N LEU A 19 -41.31 16.66 -9.93
CA LEU A 19 -41.92 15.66 -10.79
C LEU A 19 -43.44 15.70 -10.63
N ASP A 20 -44.16 15.75 -11.74
CA ASP A 20 -45.60 15.57 -11.76
C ASP A 20 -46.00 14.08 -11.77
N ALA A 21 -47.29 13.79 -11.58
CA ALA A 21 -47.81 12.43 -11.54
C ALA A 21 -47.47 11.62 -12.79
N SER A 22 -47.46 12.24 -13.97
CA SER A 22 -47.14 11.57 -15.23
C SER A 22 -45.69 11.09 -15.25
N GLN A 23 -44.76 11.94 -14.79
CA GLN A 23 -43.34 11.64 -14.71
C GLN A 23 -43.04 10.59 -13.62
N ILE A 24 -43.71 10.69 -12.47
CA ILE A 24 -43.58 9.74 -11.35
C ILE A 24 -44.08 8.34 -11.76
N LYS A 25 -45.23 8.28 -12.45
CA LYS A 25 -45.86 7.03 -12.90
C LYS A 25 -45.11 6.39 -14.07
N ALA A 26 -44.61 7.19 -15.03
CA ALA A 26 -43.88 6.68 -16.19
C ALA A 26 -42.64 5.86 -15.82
N GLY A 27 -41.98 6.21 -14.72
CA GLY A 27 -40.79 5.50 -14.24
C GLY A 27 -41.05 4.17 -13.53
N ARG A 28 -42.31 3.81 -13.21
CA ARG A 28 -42.68 2.63 -12.38
C ARG A 28 -41.76 2.43 -11.17
N ARG A 29 -41.57 3.50 -10.40
CA ARG A 29 -40.61 3.54 -9.30
C ARG A 29 -41.24 3.02 -8.01
N TRP A 30 -40.40 2.51 -7.13
CA TRP A 30 -40.74 2.31 -5.72
C TRP A 30 -40.19 3.49 -4.94
N LEU A 31 -41.06 4.14 -4.16
CA LEU A 31 -40.68 5.23 -3.26
C LEU A 31 -40.62 4.66 -1.84
N LEU A 32 -39.50 4.82 -1.15
CA LEU A 32 -39.33 4.33 0.22
C LEU A 32 -39.67 5.44 1.21
N LYS A 33 -40.62 5.23 2.10
CA LYS A 33 -40.92 6.19 3.17
C LYS A 33 -39.74 6.31 4.12
N THR A 34 -39.26 7.53 4.33
CA THR A 34 -38.14 7.80 5.24
C THR A 34 -38.46 7.36 6.68
N SER A 35 -39.71 7.58 7.11
CA SER A 35 -40.22 7.23 8.43
C SER A 35 -40.34 5.72 8.71
N ALA A 36 -40.29 4.88 7.67
CA ALA A 36 -40.36 3.43 7.83
C ALA A 36 -39.03 2.81 8.27
N VAL A 37 -37.92 3.52 8.01
CA VAL A 37 -36.55 2.98 8.13
C VAL A 37 -35.99 3.17 9.53
N ARG A 38 -35.26 2.15 10.00
CA ARG A 38 -34.52 2.13 11.26
C ARG A 38 -33.11 1.58 11.07
N ALA A 39 -32.24 1.83 12.05
CA ALA A 39 -30.92 1.22 12.09
C ALA A 39 -31.02 -0.31 12.07
N GLY A 40 -30.18 -0.94 11.27
CA GLY A 40 -30.15 -2.38 11.03
C GLY A 40 -31.12 -2.87 9.95
N ASP A 41 -32.05 -2.06 9.45
CA ASP A 41 -32.94 -2.51 8.37
C ASP A 41 -32.16 -2.90 7.11
N ILE A 42 -32.63 -3.94 6.43
CA ILE A 42 -32.01 -4.50 5.23
C ILE A 42 -32.90 -4.18 4.03
N LEU A 43 -32.33 -3.52 3.03
CA LEU A 43 -32.94 -3.34 1.72
C LEU A 43 -32.56 -4.49 0.81
N LEU A 44 -33.55 -5.20 0.25
CA LEU A 44 -33.34 -6.10 -0.88
C LEU A 44 -33.96 -5.50 -2.13
N ILE A 45 -33.19 -5.45 -3.23
CA ILE A 45 -33.66 -4.92 -4.51
C ILE A 45 -33.38 -5.87 -5.67
N GLN A 46 -34.28 -5.80 -6.65
CA GLN A 46 -34.12 -6.39 -7.97
C GLN A 46 -33.77 -5.29 -8.97
N ASN A 47 -32.47 -5.10 -9.23
CA ASN A 47 -32.03 -4.12 -10.21
C ASN A 47 -32.30 -4.61 -11.65
N PRO A 48 -32.53 -3.70 -12.61
CA PRO A 48 -32.51 -4.04 -14.03
C PRO A 48 -31.07 -4.29 -14.52
N GLY A 49 -30.89 -5.09 -15.57
CA GLY A 49 -29.60 -5.28 -16.25
C GLY A 49 -29.04 -6.70 -16.24
N LEU A 50 -28.03 -6.95 -17.09
CA LEU A 50 -27.44 -8.28 -17.32
C LEU A 50 -26.71 -8.85 -16.09
N GLN A 51 -26.05 -8.00 -15.30
CA GLN A 51 -25.37 -8.43 -14.07
C GLN A 51 -26.37 -8.89 -13.00
N SER A 52 -27.43 -8.10 -12.77
CA SER A 52 -28.54 -8.51 -11.90
C SER A 52 -29.19 -9.81 -12.37
N LEU A 53 -29.36 -9.97 -13.69
CA LEU A 53 -29.87 -11.21 -14.26
C LEU A 53 -28.93 -12.39 -13.99
N GLY A 54 -27.61 -12.19 -14.11
CA GLY A 54 -26.59 -13.20 -13.80
C GLY A 54 -26.60 -13.61 -12.33
N ILE A 55 -26.67 -12.66 -11.39
CA ILE A 55 -26.75 -12.94 -9.95
C ILE A 55 -28.04 -13.69 -9.62
N ARG A 56 -29.18 -13.23 -10.13
CA ARG A 56 -30.48 -13.87 -9.88
C ARG A 56 -30.56 -15.29 -10.46
N PHE A 57 -29.98 -15.50 -11.64
CA PHE A 57 -29.90 -16.81 -12.25
C PHE A 57 -28.99 -17.75 -11.43
N ALA A 58 -27.84 -17.25 -10.97
CA ALA A 58 -26.88 -18.03 -10.18
C ALA A 58 -27.38 -18.35 -8.76
N ASP A 59 -28.21 -17.49 -8.19
CA ASP A 59 -28.68 -17.65 -6.81
C ASP A 59 -30.14 -18.14 -6.70
N GLY A 60 -30.86 -18.26 -7.83
CA GLY A 60 -32.26 -18.69 -7.86
C GLY A 60 -33.23 -17.72 -7.15
N SER A 61 -32.87 -16.44 -7.02
CA SER A 61 -33.62 -15.44 -6.25
C SER A 61 -34.25 -14.35 -7.12
N ALA A 62 -35.30 -13.74 -6.58
CA ALA A 62 -35.90 -12.53 -7.14
C ALA A 62 -34.98 -11.30 -6.96
N PHE A 63 -34.13 -11.28 -5.94
CA PHE A 63 -33.28 -10.15 -5.58
C PHE A 63 -31.85 -10.32 -6.07
N SER A 64 -31.24 -9.21 -6.50
CA SER A 64 -29.87 -9.17 -7.04
C SER A 64 -28.90 -8.39 -6.16
N HIS A 65 -29.41 -7.63 -5.19
CA HIS A 65 -28.60 -6.73 -4.36
C HIS A 65 -29.20 -6.59 -2.96
N ALA A 66 -28.32 -6.35 -2.00
CA ALA A 66 -28.66 -6.13 -0.61
C ALA A 66 -27.90 -4.92 -0.06
N ALA A 67 -28.56 -4.10 0.75
CA ALA A 67 -27.96 -2.96 1.43
C ALA A 67 -28.53 -2.87 2.85
N LEU A 68 -27.88 -2.13 3.75
CA LEU A 68 -28.35 -1.98 5.12
C LEU A 68 -28.28 -0.53 5.59
N TRP A 69 -29.23 -0.12 6.43
CA TRP A 69 -29.13 1.17 7.11
C TRP A 69 -28.31 1.04 8.37
N MET A 70 -27.20 1.78 8.45
CA MET A 70 -26.33 1.80 9.64
C MET A 70 -25.94 3.23 9.99
N HIS A 71 -25.44 3.38 11.21
CA HIS A 71 -24.99 4.67 11.70
C HIS A 71 -23.82 5.21 10.88
N SER A 72 -23.95 6.46 10.44
CA SER A 72 -22.90 7.16 9.69
C SER A 72 -21.80 7.74 10.60
N GLY A 73 -22.14 8.01 11.86
CA GLY A 73 -21.32 8.79 12.78
C GLY A 73 -21.39 10.30 12.54
N GLU A 74 -22.23 10.77 11.61
CA GLU A 74 -22.51 12.19 11.39
C GLU A 74 -23.74 12.60 12.21
N GLU A 75 -23.69 13.73 12.90
CA GLU A 75 -24.81 14.21 13.71
C GLU A 75 -26.02 14.62 12.85
N THR A 76 -25.78 15.20 11.68
CA THR A 76 -26.82 15.76 10.81
C THR A 76 -27.54 14.70 9.97
N LEU A 77 -26.89 13.58 9.68
CA LEU A 77 -27.46 12.46 8.94
C LEU A 77 -27.03 11.14 9.60
N PRO A 78 -27.57 10.83 10.80
CA PRO A 78 -27.05 9.77 11.65
C PRO A 78 -27.24 8.37 11.08
N LEU A 79 -28.18 8.19 10.15
CA LEU A 79 -28.47 6.92 9.50
C LEU A 79 -28.33 7.04 7.99
N ARG A 80 -27.52 6.18 7.38
CA ARG A 80 -27.28 6.17 5.93
C ARG A 80 -27.35 4.74 5.38
N LEU A 81 -27.73 4.62 4.12
CA LEU A 81 -27.76 3.35 3.41
C LEU A 81 -26.31 2.95 3.07
N ALA A 82 -25.80 1.92 3.72
CA ALA A 82 -24.52 1.31 3.39
C ALA A 82 -24.73 0.16 2.40
N GLU A 83 -23.93 0.15 1.35
CA GLU A 83 -23.93 -0.92 0.36
C GLU A 83 -22.51 -1.26 -0.11
N ALA A 84 -22.38 -2.46 -0.65
CA ALA A 84 -21.23 -2.85 -1.46
C ALA A 84 -21.76 -3.12 -2.85
N ASP A 85 -21.25 -2.43 -3.86
CA ASP A 85 -21.69 -2.58 -5.25
C ASP A 85 -20.51 -2.41 -6.22
N ALA A 86 -20.78 -2.34 -7.52
CA ALA A 86 -19.76 -2.19 -8.54
C ALA A 86 -18.84 -0.96 -8.38
N GLN A 87 -19.21 0.07 -7.62
CA GLN A 87 -18.36 1.23 -7.36
C GLN A 87 -17.49 1.06 -6.11
N GLY A 88 -17.79 0.08 -5.24
CA GLY A 88 -17.06 -0.23 -4.02
C GLY A 88 -17.97 -0.37 -2.81
N VAL A 89 -17.39 -0.28 -1.61
CA VAL A 89 -18.12 -0.36 -0.34
C VAL A 89 -18.25 1.03 0.29
N GLY A 90 -19.47 1.47 0.59
CA GLY A 90 -19.66 2.72 1.32
C GLY A 90 -21.11 3.15 1.43
N PHE A 91 -21.33 4.44 1.69
CA PHE A 91 -22.67 5.01 1.78
C PHE A 91 -23.18 5.48 0.42
N THR A 92 -24.44 5.18 0.19
CA THR A 92 -25.21 5.73 -0.92
C THR A 92 -26.04 6.89 -0.42
N GLU A 93 -25.94 8.00 -1.14
CA GLU A 93 -26.62 9.24 -0.80
C GLU A 93 -28.06 9.21 -1.29
N LEU A 94 -28.98 9.18 -0.34
CA LEU A 94 -30.42 9.31 -0.59
C LEU A 94 -30.89 10.64 -0.01
N TYR A 95 -31.32 11.53 -0.89
CA TYR A 95 -31.93 12.80 -0.48
C TYR A 95 -33.44 12.61 -0.33
N PRO A 96 -34.02 13.03 0.80
CA PRO A 96 -35.46 12.99 0.97
C PRO A 96 -36.12 13.96 -0.01
N ILE A 97 -37.24 13.52 -0.57
CA ILE A 97 -38.15 14.34 -1.35
C ILE A 97 -39.54 14.28 -0.71
N THR A 98 -40.27 15.37 -0.80
CA THR A 98 -41.65 15.46 -0.34
C THR A 98 -42.57 15.01 -1.47
N LEU A 99 -43.32 13.93 -1.25
CA LEU A 99 -44.42 13.49 -2.11
C LEU A 99 -45.73 14.05 -1.59
N HIS A 100 -46.43 14.81 -2.41
CA HIS A 100 -47.80 15.25 -2.19
C HIS A 100 -48.76 14.35 -2.99
N ASP A 101 -49.67 13.65 -2.31
CA ASP A 101 -50.70 12.79 -2.92
C ASP A 101 -52.00 12.94 -2.11
N LYS A 102 -53.11 13.27 -2.78
CA LYS A 102 -54.45 13.39 -2.15
C LYS A 102 -54.52 14.31 -0.91
N GLY A 103 -53.72 15.37 -0.89
CA GLY A 103 -53.66 16.32 0.22
C GLY A 103 -52.76 15.90 1.39
N GLU A 104 -52.12 14.73 1.33
CA GLU A 104 -51.09 14.32 2.28
C GLU A 104 -49.69 14.59 1.74
N ALA A 105 -48.76 14.95 2.63
CA ALA A 105 -47.35 15.14 2.33
C ALA A 105 -46.52 14.08 3.06
N VAL A 106 -45.70 13.33 2.32
CA VAL A 106 -44.86 12.25 2.87
C VAL A 106 -43.43 12.39 2.37
N GLU A 107 -42.48 12.36 3.29
CA GLU A 107 -41.05 12.31 2.96
C GLU A 107 -40.65 10.92 2.50
N VAL A 108 -40.12 10.83 1.28
CA VAL A 108 -39.73 9.57 0.63
C VAL A 108 -38.33 9.67 0.04
N TRP A 109 -37.69 8.52 -0.16
CA TRP A 109 -36.49 8.36 -0.96
C TRP A 109 -36.82 7.72 -2.31
N LEU A 110 -36.24 8.29 -3.36
CA LEU A 110 -36.15 7.65 -4.67
C LEU A 110 -35.03 6.61 -4.65
N LEU A 111 -35.38 5.34 -4.82
CA LEU A 111 -34.37 4.30 -4.92
C LEU A 111 -33.61 4.40 -6.27
N PRO A 112 -32.27 4.33 -6.26
CA PRO A 112 -31.47 4.38 -7.48
C PRO A 112 -31.72 3.16 -8.38
N GLY A 113 -31.49 3.32 -9.68
CA GLY A 113 -31.49 2.21 -10.64
C GLY A 113 -32.86 1.65 -11.06
N HIS A 114 -33.99 2.25 -10.64
CA HIS A 114 -35.35 1.80 -10.99
C HIS A 114 -35.60 0.31 -10.73
N PRO A 115 -35.51 -0.12 -9.45
CA PRO A 115 -35.65 -1.53 -9.10
C PRO A 115 -37.05 -2.03 -9.48
N ARG A 116 -37.12 -3.27 -9.98
CA ARG A 116 -38.40 -3.91 -10.33
C ARG A 116 -39.16 -4.39 -9.09
N GLN A 117 -38.42 -4.82 -8.09
CA GLN A 117 -38.94 -5.31 -6.81
C GLN A 117 -38.04 -4.81 -5.68
N CYS A 118 -38.67 -4.49 -4.55
CA CYS A 118 -38.01 -3.99 -3.34
C CYS A 118 -38.63 -4.66 -2.13
N ARG A 119 -37.82 -4.99 -1.12
CA ARG A 119 -38.27 -5.40 0.21
C ARG A 119 -37.43 -4.73 1.27
N LEU A 120 -38.07 -4.26 2.32
CA LEU A 120 -37.43 -3.74 3.52
C LEU A 120 -37.62 -4.78 4.61
N LEU A 121 -36.53 -5.36 5.08
CA LEU A 121 -36.54 -6.40 6.09
C LEU A 121 -35.99 -5.85 7.41
N ARG A 122 -36.59 -6.27 8.52
CA ARG A 122 -36.16 -5.93 9.87
C ARG A 122 -36.00 -7.19 10.70
N HIS A 123 -34.92 -7.28 11.46
CA HIS A 123 -34.76 -8.35 12.42
C HIS A 123 -35.71 -8.12 13.61
N LYS A 124 -36.41 -9.18 14.04
CA LYS A 124 -37.38 -9.15 15.14
C LYS A 124 -36.78 -8.57 16.44
N ASP A 125 -35.50 -8.84 16.68
CA ASP A 125 -34.77 -8.42 17.87
C ASP A 125 -33.91 -7.16 17.63
N ALA A 126 -34.06 -6.47 16.49
CA ALA A 126 -33.26 -5.28 16.17
C ALA A 126 -33.37 -4.19 17.25
N SER A 127 -34.55 -4.05 17.88
CA SER A 127 -34.77 -3.10 18.97
C SER A 127 -34.05 -3.45 20.28
N SER A 128 -33.53 -4.68 20.41
CA SER A 128 -32.79 -5.10 21.60
C SER A 128 -31.31 -4.71 21.55
N VAL A 129 -30.80 -4.34 20.37
CA VAL A 129 -29.41 -3.95 20.18
C VAL A 129 -29.19 -2.55 20.77
N PRO A 130 -28.26 -2.38 21.72
CA PRO A 130 -27.92 -1.06 22.24
C PRO A 130 -27.41 -0.15 21.12
N GLU A 131 -27.89 1.10 21.08
CA GLU A 131 -27.49 2.06 20.04
C GLU A 131 -25.98 2.29 20.04
N SER A 132 -25.34 2.35 21.22
CA SER A 132 -23.88 2.48 21.34
C SER A 132 -23.12 1.32 20.69
N LEU A 133 -23.63 0.08 20.80
CA LEU A 133 -23.06 -1.08 20.15
C LEU A 133 -23.24 -0.98 18.62
N ALA A 134 -24.43 -0.61 18.16
CA ALA A 134 -24.71 -0.43 16.73
C ALA A 134 -23.81 0.65 16.10
N GLN A 135 -23.57 1.76 16.80
CA GLN A 135 -22.66 2.83 16.39
C GLN A 135 -21.20 2.37 16.38
N GLN A 136 -20.75 1.63 17.41
CA GLN A 136 -19.40 1.07 17.47
C GLN A 136 -19.15 0.12 16.29
N VAL A 137 -20.02 -0.87 16.10
CA VAL A 137 -19.91 -1.86 15.00
C VAL A 137 -19.93 -1.15 13.64
N ALA A 138 -20.79 -0.15 13.48
CA ALA A 138 -20.82 0.67 12.27
C ALA A 138 -19.47 1.38 12.03
N ALA A 139 -18.86 1.96 13.06
CA ALA A 139 -17.55 2.61 12.95
C ALA A 139 -16.43 1.62 12.59
N GLU A 140 -16.43 0.44 13.19
CA GLU A 140 -15.46 -0.60 12.86
C GLU A 140 -15.60 -1.11 11.42
N ILE A 141 -16.84 -1.32 10.94
CA ILE A 141 -17.08 -1.74 9.56
C ILE A 141 -16.60 -0.68 8.58
N ARG A 142 -16.86 0.60 8.87
CA ARG A 142 -16.33 1.70 8.07
C ARG A 142 -14.81 1.69 8.02
N LYS A 143 -14.15 1.52 9.16
CA LYS A 143 -12.68 1.45 9.23
C LYS A 143 -12.11 0.28 8.43
N ASP A 144 -12.74 -0.89 8.51
CA ASP A 144 -12.22 -2.12 7.93
C ASP A 144 -12.48 -2.25 6.42
N TRP A 145 -13.63 -1.77 5.93
CA TRP A 145 -14.09 -2.05 4.57
C TRP A 145 -14.53 -0.85 3.75
N PHE A 146 -14.84 0.32 4.33
CA PHE A 146 -15.29 1.43 3.48
C PHE A 146 -14.19 1.88 2.52
N TYR A 147 -14.62 2.26 1.33
CA TYR A 147 -13.78 2.66 0.22
C TYR A 147 -12.86 1.53 -0.29
N SER A 148 -13.19 0.27 0.02
CA SER A 148 -12.63 -0.89 -0.65
C SER A 148 -13.34 -1.16 -1.98
N ASP A 149 -12.64 -1.86 -2.87
CA ASP A 149 -13.23 -2.34 -4.12
C ASP A 149 -14.32 -3.40 -3.82
N TYR A 150 -15.27 -3.54 -4.74
CA TYR A 150 -16.22 -4.63 -4.70
C TYR A 150 -15.53 -6.00 -4.78
N SER A 151 -16.07 -6.98 -4.07
CA SER A 151 -15.58 -8.35 -4.20
C SER A 151 -15.78 -8.86 -5.64
N PRO A 152 -14.80 -9.58 -6.22
CA PRO A 152 -14.96 -10.26 -7.50
C PRO A 152 -16.26 -11.07 -7.56
N LEU A 153 -16.96 -11.00 -8.69
CA LEU A 153 -18.27 -11.65 -8.84
C LEU A 153 -18.16 -13.17 -8.84
N ASP A 154 -17.02 -13.72 -9.24
CA ASP A 154 -16.79 -15.16 -9.26
C ASP A 154 -16.82 -15.82 -7.89
N ARG A 155 -16.52 -15.08 -6.81
CA ARG A 155 -16.72 -15.53 -5.42
C ARG A 155 -18.18 -15.83 -5.10
N LEU A 156 -19.14 -15.19 -5.78
CA LEU A 156 -20.57 -15.54 -5.61
C LEU A 156 -20.87 -16.97 -6.09
N ALA A 157 -20.06 -17.55 -6.98
CA ALA A 157 -20.24 -18.94 -7.36
C ALA A 157 -20.04 -19.90 -6.17
N GLU A 158 -19.18 -19.54 -5.21
CA GLU A 158 -18.96 -20.32 -3.98
C GLU A 158 -20.14 -20.17 -3.00
N ALA A 159 -20.77 -18.99 -2.98
CA ALA A 159 -21.99 -18.74 -2.21
C ALA A 159 -23.26 -19.35 -2.87
N SER A 160 -23.19 -19.72 -4.16
CA SER A 160 -24.33 -20.25 -4.90
C SER A 160 -24.73 -21.66 -4.45
N ARG A 161 -26.03 -21.95 -4.53
CA ARG A 161 -26.60 -23.26 -4.14
C ARG A 161 -26.41 -24.37 -5.18
N HIS A 162 -25.73 -24.09 -6.28
CA HIS A 162 -25.64 -25.03 -7.39
C HIS A 162 -24.68 -26.22 -7.11
N PRO A 163 -24.83 -27.36 -7.82
CA PRO A 163 -23.87 -28.46 -7.79
C PRO A 163 -22.47 -28.04 -8.28
N GLU A 164 -21.42 -28.71 -7.83
CA GLU A 164 -20.01 -28.33 -8.10
C GLU A 164 -19.69 -28.13 -9.58
N ALA A 165 -20.17 -29.03 -10.45
CA ALA A 165 -19.93 -28.94 -11.89
C ALA A 165 -20.53 -27.65 -12.49
N ALA A 166 -21.70 -27.28 -11.99
CA ALA A 166 -22.40 -26.07 -12.41
C ALA A 166 -21.70 -24.82 -11.81
N ARG A 167 -21.25 -24.85 -10.54
CA ARG A 167 -20.45 -23.76 -9.92
C ARG A 167 -19.23 -23.38 -10.76
N ARG A 168 -18.52 -24.34 -11.35
CA ARG A 168 -17.36 -24.08 -12.21
C ARG A 168 -17.74 -23.32 -13.48
N LEU A 169 -18.82 -23.73 -14.15
CA LEU A 169 -19.36 -23.03 -15.32
C LEU A 169 -19.85 -21.63 -14.96
N TYR A 170 -20.50 -21.47 -13.80
CA TYR A 170 -20.96 -20.18 -13.32
C TYR A 170 -19.83 -19.25 -12.93
N SER A 171 -18.78 -19.76 -12.28
CA SER A 171 -17.57 -18.99 -11.99
C SER A 171 -16.97 -18.45 -13.28
N ALA A 172 -16.90 -19.26 -14.35
CA ALA A 172 -16.43 -18.79 -15.65
C ALA A 172 -17.33 -17.73 -16.29
N LEU A 173 -18.66 -17.88 -16.20
CA LEU A 173 -19.62 -16.88 -16.67
C LEU A 173 -19.49 -15.56 -15.90
N LEU A 174 -19.43 -15.62 -14.57
CA LEU A 174 -19.30 -14.46 -13.69
C LEU A 174 -17.96 -13.74 -13.93
N LYS A 175 -16.87 -14.48 -14.13
CA LYS A 175 -15.57 -13.92 -14.58
C LYS A 175 -15.69 -13.18 -15.90
N GLY A 176 -16.46 -13.71 -16.85
CA GLY A 176 -16.70 -13.07 -18.15
C GLY A 176 -17.57 -11.81 -18.08
N LEU A 177 -18.47 -11.74 -17.10
CA LEU A 177 -19.30 -10.56 -16.80
C LEU A 177 -18.58 -9.54 -15.91
N ASP A 178 -17.41 -9.91 -15.39
CA ASP A 178 -16.63 -9.11 -14.46
C ASP A 178 -15.83 -8.02 -15.19
N VAL A 179 -16.54 -7.02 -15.70
CA VAL A 179 -15.94 -5.76 -16.17
C VAL A 179 -15.37 -4.95 -14.99
N VAL A 180 -15.80 -5.30 -13.77
CA VAL A 180 -15.58 -4.56 -12.52
C VAL A 180 -14.56 -5.25 -11.61
N ALA A 181 -14.07 -6.45 -11.98
CA ALA A 181 -13.10 -7.22 -11.22
C ALA A 181 -12.01 -6.30 -10.70
N SER A 182 -12.08 -6.06 -9.39
CA SER A 182 -11.07 -5.36 -8.63
C SER A 182 -9.71 -5.88 -9.10
N LYS A 183 -8.77 -4.98 -9.40
CA LYS A 183 -7.37 -5.40 -9.52
C LYS A 183 -6.81 -5.78 -8.14
N GLY A 184 -7.62 -6.32 -7.22
CA GLY A 184 -7.27 -6.86 -5.91
C GLY A 184 -6.14 -6.11 -5.24
N HIS A 185 -6.37 -4.85 -4.85
CA HIS A 185 -5.34 -4.07 -4.14
C HIS A 185 -5.43 -4.35 -2.65
N GLY A 186 -5.05 -5.56 -2.21
CA GLY A 186 -4.73 -5.97 -0.83
C GLY A 186 -5.63 -5.56 0.36
N ARG A 187 -6.74 -4.87 0.13
CA ARG A 187 -7.76 -4.51 1.11
C ARG A 187 -8.83 -5.61 1.17
N LYS A 188 -9.46 -5.76 2.33
CA LYS A 188 -10.63 -6.64 2.49
C LYS A 188 -11.73 -6.14 1.55
N THR A 189 -12.31 -7.02 0.74
CA THR A 189 -13.44 -6.71 -0.14
C THR A 189 -14.71 -7.41 0.35
N LEU A 190 -15.87 -6.83 0.06
CA LEU A 190 -17.18 -7.40 0.39
C LEU A 190 -18.08 -7.41 -0.85
N PHE A 191 -18.96 -8.40 -0.95
CA PHE A 191 -20.14 -8.28 -1.78
C PHE A 191 -21.34 -7.74 -0.98
N CYS A 192 -22.40 -7.31 -1.67
CA CYS A 192 -23.54 -6.57 -1.11
C CYS A 192 -24.18 -7.24 0.13
N SER A 193 -24.37 -8.55 0.06
CA SER A 193 -24.96 -9.37 1.13
C SER A 193 -23.96 -9.80 2.20
N GLU A 194 -22.65 -9.81 1.91
CA GLU A 194 -21.58 -10.07 2.88
C GLU A 194 -21.53 -8.95 3.92
N LEU A 195 -21.67 -7.70 3.46
CA LEU A 195 -21.74 -6.52 4.31
C LEU A 195 -22.87 -6.65 5.35
N VAL A 196 -24.04 -7.10 4.91
CA VAL A 196 -25.20 -7.35 5.79
C VAL A 196 -24.88 -8.43 6.82
N ALA A 197 -24.34 -9.57 6.37
CA ALA A 197 -23.99 -10.66 7.27
C ALA A 197 -22.93 -10.28 8.31
N VAL A 198 -21.90 -9.53 7.91
CA VAL A 198 -20.84 -9.02 8.80
C VAL A 198 -21.43 -8.07 9.87
N TYR A 199 -22.33 -7.17 9.48
CA TYR A 199 -22.98 -6.27 10.43
C TYR A 199 -23.77 -7.04 11.50
N TYR A 200 -24.61 -7.97 11.07
CA TYR A 200 -25.47 -8.74 11.95
C TYR A 200 -24.71 -9.71 12.88
N ASP A 201 -23.62 -10.30 12.39
CA ASP A 201 -22.70 -11.10 13.19
C ASP A 201 -22.07 -10.27 14.33
N ARG A 202 -21.59 -9.06 14.00
CA ARG A 202 -20.91 -8.19 14.97
C ARG A 202 -21.82 -7.56 16.02
N ILE A 203 -23.09 -7.27 15.69
CA ILE A 203 -24.06 -6.80 16.68
C ILE A 203 -24.65 -7.94 17.54
N GLY A 204 -24.26 -9.19 17.29
CA GLY A 204 -24.72 -10.36 18.05
C GLY A 204 -26.13 -10.84 17.68
N LEU A 205 -26.61 -10.55 16.47
CA LEU A 205 -27.90 -11.01 15.95
C LEU A 205 -27.68 -11.93 14.73
N PRO A 206 -27.29 -13.20 14.94
CA PRO A 206 -26.98 -14.10 13.83
C PRO A 206 -28.22 -14.36 12.97
N LEU A 207 -28.08 -14.14 11.66
CA LEU A 207 -29.17 -14.33 10.69
C LEU A 207 -29.44 -15.81 10.34
N PHE A 208 -28.55 -16.74 10.70
CA PHE A 208 -28.61 -18.13 10.23
C PHE A 208 -28.38 -19.12 11.38
N ASN A 209 -29.13 -20.21 11.35
CA ASN A 209 -28.94 -21.37 12.23
C ASN A 209 -29.04 -22.67 11.39
N PRO A 210 -27.95 -23.45 11.24
CA PRO A 210 -26.62 -23.23 11.83
C PRO A 210 -25.91 -21.96 11.28
N PRO A 211 -24.92 -21.41 12.01
CA PRO A 211 -24.15 -20.25 11.55
C PRO A 211 -23.51 -20.49 10.19
N LYS A 212 -23.54 -19.46 9.33
CA LYS A 212 -22.90 -19.45 8.01
C LYS A 212 -21.80 -18.39 7.99
N ALA A 213 -20.69 -18.69 7.34
CA ALA A 213 -19.65 -17.70 7.10
C ALA A 213 -20.20 -16.58 6.20
N SER A 214 -19.94 -15.31 6.54
CA SER A 214 -20.46 -14.14 5.81
C SER A 214 -20.13 -14.20 4.31
N ALA A 215 -18.95 -14.70 3.95
CA ALA A 215 -18.48 -14.87 2.57
C ALA A 215 -19.34 -15.84 1.73
N LEU A 216 -20.23 -16.63 2.34
CA LEU A 216 -21.11 -17.59 1.68
C LEU A 216 -22.58 -17.12 1.64
N VAL A 217 -22.86 -15.88 2.04
CA VAL A 217 -24.23 -15.38 2.20
C VAL A 217 -24.64 -14.58 0.96
N SER A 218 -25.25 -15.19 -0.06
CA SER A 218 -25.74 -14.42 -1.22
C SER A 218 -27.06 -13.68 -0.95
N PRO A 219 -27.53 -12.75 -1.82
CA PRO A 219 -28.82 -12.08 -1.64
C PRO A 219 -30.00 -13.06 -1.58
N ALA A 220 -29.90 -14.22 -2.25
CA ALA A 220 -30.89 -15.29 -2.13
C ALA A 220 -30.89 -15.96 -0.77
N VAL A 221 -29.71 -16.23 -0.22
CA VAL A 221 -29.56 -16.82 1.10
C VAL A 221 -30.16 -15.88 2.14
N LEU A 222 -29.91 -14.57 2.04
CA LEU A 222 -30.60 -13.56 2.88
C LEU A 222 -32.12 -13.59 2.70
N ALA A 223 -32.62 -13.65 1.46
CA ALA A 223 -34.05 -13.56 1.21
C ALA A 223 -34.84 -14.80 1.64
N LEU A 224 -34.22 -15.99 1.59
CA LEU A 224 -34.89 -17.29 1.72
C LEU A 224 -34.54 -18.06 3.00
N GLU A 225 -33.31 -17.92 3.51
CA GLU A 225 -32.81 -18.70 4.64
C GLU A 225 -32.60 -17.88 5.91
N ALA A 226 -32.55 -16.55 5.81
CA ALA A 226 -32.34 -15.71 7.00
C ALA A 226 -33.52 -15.84 7.97
N GLN A 227 -33.19 -16.12 9.22
CA GLN A 227 -34.14 -16.27 10.31
C GLN A 227 -34.33 -14.95 11.05
N GLY A 228 -35.50 -14.76 11.65
CA GLY A 228 -35.81 -13.56 12.44
C GLY A 228 -36.08 -12.28 11.62
N LEU A 229 -35.89 -12.31 10.30
CA LEU A 229 -36.24 -11.19 9.43
C LEU A 229 -37.73 -11.21 9.09
N HIS A 230 -38.40 -10.07 9.24
CA HIS A 230 -39.76 -9.83 8.79
C HIS A 230 -39.82 -8.62 7.87
N GLU A 231 -40.80 -8.60 6.98
CA GLU A 231 -41.00 -7.47 6.08
C GLU A 231 -41.68 -6.30 6.79
N VAL A 232 -41.14 -5.10 6.60
CA VAL A 232 -41.73 -3.86 7.10
C VAL A 232 -42.87 -3.48 6.16
N LYS A 233 -44.11 -3.72 6.62
CA LYS A 233 -45.32 -3.40 5.85
C LYS A 233 -45.42 -1.91 5.58
N ASP A 234 -45.98 -1.56 4.42
CA ASP A 234 -46.26 -0.19 3.98
C ASP A 234 -45.04 0.74 3.91
N ALA A 235 -43.82 0.18 3.91
CA ALA A 235 -42.58 0.91 3.78
C ALA A 235 -42.44 1.57 2.39
N PHE A 236 -42.99 0.92 1.35
CA PHE A 236 -42.91 1.42 -0.01
C PHE A 236 -44.25 1.93 -0.53
N ILE A 237 -44.19 2.97 -1.34
CA ILE A 237 -45.30 3.47 -2.15
C ILE A 237 -45.05 3.05 -3.60
N CYS A 238 -46.02 2.36 -4.18
CA CYS A 238 -45.99 2.02 -5.60
C CYS A 238 -46.41 3.25 -6.40
N THR A 239 -45.57 3.76 -7.31
CA THR A 239 -45.96 4.98 -8.04
C THR A 239 -47.18 4.80 -8.94
N ALA A 240 -47.48 3.57 -9.37
CA ALA A 240 -48.66 3.26 -10.17
C ALA A 240 -49.99 3.49 -9.44
N THR A 241 -49.99 3.53 -8.10
CA THR A 241 -51.22 3.70 -7.29
C THR A 241 -51.46 5.15 -6.87
N LEU A 242 -50.56 6.08 -7.22
CA LEU A 242 -50.69 7.50 -6.91
C LEU A 242 -51.84 8.14 -7.70
N SER A 243 -52.40 9.24 -7.20
CA SER A 243 -53.39 10.01 -7.94
C SER A 243 -52.76 10.76 -9.12
N ASP A 244 -53.59 11.30 -10.02
CA ASP A 244 -53.13 12.03 -11.21
C ASP A 244 -52.68 13.47 -10.89
N ASP A 245 -52.98 13.96 -9.69
CA ASP A 245 -52.52 15.24 -9.13
C ASP A 245 -51.30 15.11 -8.21
N ALA A 246 -50.71 13.92 -8.09
CA ALA A 246 -49.54 13.70 -7.26
C ALA A 246 -48.33 14.51 -7.75
N VAL A 247 -47.59 15.12 -6.82
CA VAL A 247 -46.38 15.91 -7.12
C VAL A 247 -45.27 15.55 -6.14
N ALA A 248 -44.07 15.32 -6.65
CA ALA A 248 -42.89 15.10 -5.82
C ALA A 248 -41.89 16.26 -5.97
N ARG A 249 -41.44 16.82 -4.84
CA ARG A 249 -40.53 17.97 -4.81
C ARG A 249 -39.36 17.71 -3.88
N GLY A 250 -38.17 18.17 -4.25
CA GLY A 250 -37.02 18.12 -3.35
C GLY A 250 -35.70 18.24 -4.09
N LEU A 251 -34.66 17.64 -3.52
CA LEU A 251 -33.34 17.54 -4.14
C LEU A 251 -33.09 16.12 -4.61
N HIS A 252 -32.53 15.98 -5.81
CA HIS A 252 -32.19 14.69 -6.39
C HIS A 252 -30.88 14.73 -7.14
N PHE A 253 -30.25 13.56 -7.30
CA PHE A 253 -29.19 13.39 -8.28
C PHE A 253 -29.76 12.71 -9.52
N ASP A 254 -29.75 13.41 -10.66
CA ASP A 254 -30.26 12.90 -11.93
C ASP A 254 -29.42 11.77 -12.56
N ASP A 255 -28.30 11.35 -11.95
CA ASP A 255 -27.51 10.21 -12.47
C ASP A 255 -27.95 8.90 -11.80
N PRO A 256 -28.37 7.87 -12.56
CA PRO A 256 -28.59 6.52 -12.02
C PRO A 256 -27.34 5.86 -11.42
N ARG A 257 -26.16 6.46 -11.57
CA ARG A 257 -24.89 6.12 -10.91
C ARG A 257 -24.56 7.02 -9.72
N ALA A 258 -25.47 7.87 -9.27
CA ALA A 258 -25.25 8.83 -8.20
C ALA A 258 -25.15 8.15 -6.84
N GLN A 259 -24.02 7.51 -6.59
CA GLN A 259 -23.50 7.25 -5.24
C GLN A 259 -22.63 8.42 -4.77
N GLY A 260 -22.96 9.64 -5.24
CA GLY A 260 -22.26 10.88 -4.91
C GLY A 260 -20.74 10.74 -5.07
N TRP A 261 -20.06 10.81 -3.94
CA TRP A 261 -18.59 10.84 -3.82
C TRP A 261 -17.95 9.45 -3.68
N LEU A 262 -18.71 8.37 -3.58
CA LEU A 262 -18.17 7.03 -3.29
C LEU A 262 -17.11 6.55 -4.31
N PRO A 263 -17.32 6.65 -5.65
CA PRO A 263 -16.32 6.23 -6.61
C PRO A 263 -15.01 7.03 -6.51
N LEU A 264 -15.11 8.32 -6.13
CA LEU A 264 -13.94 9.18 -5.91
C LEU A 264 -13.16 8.74 -4.68
N HIS A 265 -13.85 8.46 -3.56
CA HIS A 265 -13.21 7.99 -2.34
C HIS A 265 -12.55 6.61 -2.51
N VAL A 266 -13.21 5.67 -3.20
CA VAL A 266 -12.64 4.35 -3.54
C VAL A 266 -11.39 4.53 -4.41
N ARG A 267 -11.43 5.41 -5.41
CA ARG A 267 -10.27 5.71 -6.25
C ARG A 267 -9.11 6.34 -5.46
N GLN A 268 -9.39 7.30 -4.58
CA GLN A 268 -8.37 7.93 -3.73
C GLN A 268 -7.75 6.91 -2.77
N ALA A 269 -8.58 6.13 -2.07
CA ALA A 269 -8.15 5.04 -1.21
C ALA A 269 -7.24 4.05 -1.94
N ARG A 270 -7.58 3.71 -3.18
CA ARG A 270 -6.78 2.85 -4.05
C ARG A 270 -5.42 3.48 -4.39
N GLN A 271 -5.39 4.78 -4.69
CA GLN A 271 -4.13 5.50 -4.96
C GLN A 271 -3.24 5.54 -3.71
N SER A 272 -3.79 5.85 -2.54
CA SER A 272 -3.06 5.83 -1.27
C SER A 272 -2.45 4.46 -1.00
N TYR A 273 -3.22 3.37 -1.15
CA TYR A 273 -2.69 2.02 -0.95
C TYR A 273 -1.53 1.67 -1.91
N LEU A 274 -1.59 2.13 -3.17
CA LEU A 274 -0.49 1.92 -4.12
C LEU A 274 0.77 2.69 -3.71
N ILE A 275 0.61 3.90 -3.15
CA ILE A 275 1.72 4.70 -2.62
C ILE A 275 2.34 4.00 -1.42
N ASP A 276 1.53 3.55 -0.45
CA ASP A 276 2.01 2.84 0.74
C ASP A 276 2.78 1.57 0.35
N LYS A 277 2.26 0.79 -0.62
CA LYS A 277 2.93 -0.41 -1.12
C LYS A 277 4.25 -0.09 -1.84
N LEU A 278 4.32 1.04 -2.55
CA LEU A 278 5.57 1.50 -3.16
C LEU A 278 6.58 1.90 -2.10
N ASP A 279 6.14 2.58 -1.03
CA ASP A 279 6.99 2.95 0.11
C ASP A 279 7.53 1.70 0.82
N ASP A 280 6.68 0.72 1.14
CA ASP A 280 7.10 -0.57 1.71
C ASP A 280 8.12 -1.29 0.81
N THR A 281 7.89 -1.27 -0.51
CA THR A 281 8.80 -1.91 -1.48
C THR A 281 10.15 -1.17 -1.54
N LEU A 282 10.12 0.17 -1.51
CA LEU A 282 11.32 1.01 -1.48
C LEU A 282 12.10 0.79 -0.18
N ASN A 283 11.44 0.81 0.97
CA ASN A 283 12.03 0.56 2.28
C ASN A 283 12.68 -0.83 2.35
N ARG A 284 12.02 -1.87 1.83
CA ARG A 284 12.61 -3.21 1.73
C ARG A 284 13.82 -3.24 0.80
N SER A 285 13.73 -2.61 -0.37
CA SER A 285 14.84 -2.56 -1.33
C SER A 285 16.05 -1.80 -0.76
N LEU A 286 15.81 -0.72 -0.02
CA LEU A 286 16.85 0.03 0.70
C LEU A 286 17.50 -0.83 1.78
N GLU A 287 16.73 -1.59 2.56
CA GLU A 287 17.29 -2.48 3.57
C GLU A 287 18.08 -3.63 2.96
N GLU A 288 17.59 -4.26 1.89
CA GLU A 288 18.32 -5.29 1.13
C GLU A 288 19.64 -4.75 0.58
N TRP A 289 19.61 -3.53 0.01
CA TRP A 289 20.81 -2.86 -0.49
C TRP A 289 21.80 -2.55 0.65
N ARG A 290 21.32 -2.06 1.81
CA ARG A 290 22.17 -1.83 3.00
C ARG A 290 22.85 -3.11 3.47
N GLN A 291 22.11 -4.20 3.57
CA GLN A 291 22.67 -5.51 3.98
C GLN A 291 23.74 -5.99 2.99
N GLN A 292 23.48 -5.91 1.68
CA GLN A 292 24.47 -6.29 0.67
C GLN A 292 25.72 -5.40 0.73
N THR A 293 25.53 -4.10 0.94
CA THR A 293 26.61 -3.12 1.01
C THR A 293 27.46 -3.33 2.26
N LEU A 294 26.85 -3.63 3.41
CA LEU A 294 27.53 -3.99 4.66
C LEU A 294 28.45 -5.21 4.48
N GLN A 295 27.98 -6.25 3.79
CA GLN A 295 28.79 -7.44 3.49
C GLN A 295 30.01 -7.12 2.62
N HIS A 296 29.85 -6.23 1.62
CA HIS A 296 30.97 -5.75 0.81
C HIS A 296 31.99 -4.99 1.66
N TYR A 297 31.55 -4.18 2.63
CA TYR A 297 32.44 -3.46 3.53
C TYR A 297 33.22 -4.37 4.47
N ILE A 298 32.57 -5.40 5.02
CA ILE A 298 33.23 -6.43 5.84
C ILE A 298 34.33 -7.11 5.03
N ALA A 299 34.03 -7.57 3.81
CA ALA A 299 35.01 -8.21 2.94
C ALA A 299 36.18 -7.27 2.58
N ALA A 300 35.90 -6.00 2.31
CA ALA A 300 36.92 -5.00 2.00
C ALA A 300 37.84 -4.70 3.21
N HIS A 301 37.28 -4.69 4.43
CA HIS A 301 38.04 -4.55 5.67
C HIS A 301 38.98 -5.75 5.88
N GLU A 302 38.50 -6.98 5.70
CA GLU A 302 39.34 -8.19 5.79
C GLU A 302 40.48 -8.18 4.77
N ALA A 303 40.17 -7.85 3.51
CA ALA A 303 41.16 -7.74 2.44
C ALA A 303 42.23 -6.66 2.74
N PHE A 304 41.80 -5.52 3.30
CA PHE A 304 42.72 -4.48 3.76
C PHE A 304 43.64 -4.98 4.88
N ARG A 305 43.09 -5.66 5.91
CA ARG A 305 43.91 -6.20 7.01
C ARG A 305 44.99 -7.15 6.52
N HIS A 306 44.66 -8.04 5.59
CA HIS A 306 45.63 -8.92 4.94
C HIS A 306 46.71 -8.14 4.19
N THR A 307 46.29 -7.15 3.38
CA THR A 307 47.22 -6.32 2.60
C THR A 307 48.15 -5.51 3.52
N ALA A 308 47.60 -4.83 4.53
CA ALA A 308 48.37 -4.02 5.47
C ALA A 308 49.38 -4.87 6.26
N ALA A 309 49.01 -6.09 6.67
CA ALA A 309 49.93 -7.02 7.32
C ALA A 309 51.12 -7.41 6.41
N GLN A 310 50.85 -7.73 5.13
CA GLN A 310 51.89 -8.03 4.15
C GLN A 310 52.83 -6.83 3.92
N VAL A 311 52.28 -5.63 3.81
CA VAL A 311 53.09 -4.40 3.63
C VAL A 311 53.89 -4.10 4.90
N GLY A 312 53.34 -4.38 6.08
CA GLY A 312 54.05 -4.27 7.36
C GLY A 312 55.26 -5.18 7.44
N GLN A 313 55.09 -6.46 7.07
CA GLN A 313 56.21 -7.41 6.95
C GLN A 313 57.26 -6.94 5.94
N LEU A 314 56.82 -6.42 4.78
CA LEU A 314 57.71 -5.86 3.76
C LEU A 314 58.52 -4.67 4.30
N ALA A 315 57.89 -3.78 5.08
CA ALA A 315 58.56 -2.63 5.70
C ALA A 315 59.62 -3.07 6.73
N GLN A 316 59.34 -4.13 7.50
CA GLN A 316 60.31 -4.74 8.42
C GLN A 316 61.51 -5.34 7.66
N VAL A 317 61.26 -6.11 6.59
CA VAL A 317 62.32 -6.69 5.73
C VAL A 317 63.17 -5.59 5.08
N ALA A 318 62.55 -4.46 4.71
CA ALA A 318 63.24 -3.30 4.16
C ALA A 318 63.97 -2.45 5.22
N ASN A 319 63.91 -2.83 6.51
CA ASN A 319 64.42 -2.07 7.66
C ASN A 319 63.93 -0.60 7.69
N ASN A 320 62.71 -0.34 7.21
CA ASN A 320 62.13 0.99 7.13
C ASN A 320 61.16 1.22 8.30
N ARG A 321 61.71 1.64 9.45
CA ARG A 321 60.94 1.90 10.68
C ARG A 321 59.84 2.95 10.49
N GLN A 322 60.08 3.97 9.68
CA GLN A 322 59.08 5.01 9.40
C GLN A 322 57.87 4.46 8.63
N ALA A 323 58.11 3.56 7.67
CA ALA A 323 57.02 2.90 6.94
C ALA A 323 56.24 1.94 7.84
N ALA A 324 56.92 1.19 8.72
CA ALA A 324 56.27 0.31 9.69
C ALA A 324 55.33 1.07 10.63
N ASN A 325 55.79 2.21 11.18
CA ASN A 325 54.96 3.05 12.06
C ASN A 325 53.74 3.64 11.32
N LYS A 326 53.91 4.05 10.04
CA LYS A 326 52.79 4.55 9.21
C LYS A 326 51.74 3.47 8.94
N ILE A 327 52.17 2.22 8.69
CA ILE A 327 51.24 1.10 8.45
C ILE A 327 50.44 0.79 9.71
N MET A 328 51.08 0.80 10.89
CA MET A 328 50.38 0.63 12.16
C MET A 328 49.33 1.73 12.39
N ALA A 329 49.68 2.99 12.13
CA ALA A 329 48.73 4.11 12.21
C ALA A 329 47.55 3.92 11.25
N TYR A 330 47.80 3.56 9.99
CA TYR A 330 46.73 3.29 9.02
C TYR A 330 45.83 2.11 9.40
N GLN A 331 46.39 1.04 10.00
CA GLN A 331 45.59 -0.08 10.51
C GLN A 331 44.65 0.34 11.65
N GLN A 332 45.14 1.17 12.58
CA GLN A 332 44.32 1.68 13.69
C GLN A 332 43.23 2.64 13.20
N THR A 333 43.56 3.54 12.27
CA THR A 333 42.58 4.47 11.68
C THR A 333 41.51 3.72 10.88
N GLU A 334 41.88 2.74 10.06
CA GLU A 334 40.92 1.97 9.25
C GLU A 334 39.99 1.13 10.13
N ALA A 335 40.50 0.49 11.19
CA ALA A 335 39.67 -0.26 12.13
C ALA A 335 38.63 0.63 12.84
N ARG A 336 39.05 1.82 13.32
CA ARG A 336 38.14 2.76 13.98
C ARG A 336 37.05 3.29 13.03
N LEU A 337 37.43 3.62 11.80
CA LEU A 337 36.49 4.08 10.78
C LEU A 337 35.52 2.96 10.39
N PHE A 338 36.01 1.73 10.26
CA PHE A 338 35.16 0.57 9.99
C PHE A 338 34.15 0.32 11.12
N ASP A 339 34.56 0.35 12.38
CA ASP A 339 33.66 0.20 13.52
C ASP A 339 32.58 1.30 13.56
N LEU A 340 32.95 2.55 13.22
CA LEU A 340 32.00 3.66 13.09
C LEU A 340 31.00 3.43 11.95
N LEU A 341 31.45 2.92 10.80
CA LEU A 341 30.57 2.56 9.69
C LEU A 341 29.57 1.47 10.08
N ILE A 342 30.05 0.40 10.73
CA ILE A 342 29.20 -0.70 11.20
C ILE A 342 28.16 -0.18 12.20
N ASN A 343 28.57 0.68 13.14
CA ASN A 343 27.65 1.25 14.13
C ASN A 343 26.60 2.18 13.48
N ALA A 344 27.00 2.99 12.50
CA ALA A 344 26.09 3.86 11.75
C ALA A 344 25.06 3.04 10.93
N GLU A 345 25.51 2.01 10.21
CA GLU A 345 24.65 1.12 9.42
C GLU A 345 23.73 0.25 10.31
N GLN A 346 24.21 -0.18 11.48
CA GLN A 346 23.42 -0.96 12.45
C GLN A 346 22.52 -0.09 13.34
N ARG A 347 22.45 1.23 13.11
CA ARG A 347 21.69 2.19 13.94
C ARG A 347 21.99 2.08 15.43
N LYS A 348 23.21 1.69 15.78
CA LYS A 348 23.67 1.69 17.17
C LYS A 348 24.05 3.10 17.57
N SER A 349 23.75 3.44 18.82
CA SER A 349 24.22 4.66 19.47
C SER A 349 25.72 4.88 19.21
N VAL A 350 26.07 5.97 18.52
CA VAL A 350 27.47 6.34 18.29
C VAL A 350 27.92 7.13 19.51
N VAL A 351 28.93 6.64 20.21
CA VAL A 351 29.48 7.34 21.38
C VAL A 351 30.60 8.25 20.91
N ASP A 352 30.50 9.54 21.21
CA ASP A 352 31.56 10.50 20.92
C ASP A 352 32.79 10.26 21.82
N PRO A 353 33.96 10.85 21.51
CA PRO A 353 35.17 10.69 22.33
C PRO A 353 35.06 11.22 23.76
N THR A 354 34.03 12.01 24.07
CA THR A 354 33.73 12.56 25.40
C THR A 354 32.71 11.73 26.18
N GLY A 355 32.18 10.65 25.59
CA GLY A 355 31.24 9.73 26.21
C GLY A 355 29.76 10.02 25.93
N ASN A 356 29.43 11.00 25.08
CA ASN A 356 28.03 11.31 24.77
C ASN A 356 27.49 10.37 23.69
N VAL A 357 26.25 9.91 23.89
CA VAL A 357 25.53 9.10 22.91
C VAL A 357 24.87 10.02 21.88
N LEU A 358 25.30 9.92 20.62
CA LEU A 358 24.68 10.57 19.47
C LEU A 358 23.57 9.69 18.91
N THR A 359 22.33 10.18 18.96
CA THR A 359 21.20 9.62 18.22
C THR A 359 21.10 10.31 16.87
N LEU A 360 21.43 9.60 15.80
CA LEU A 360 21.38 10.12 14.42
C LEU A 360 20.00 9.83 13.81
N ASN A 361 19.42 10.80 13.09
CA ASN A 361 18.28 10.53 12.21
C ASN A 361 18.75 9.83 10.91
N ASP A 362 17.80 9.32 10.11
CA ASP A 362 18.13 8.51 8.91
C ASP A 362 19.00 9.26 7.89
N ALA A 363 18.76 10.55 7.69
CA ALA A 363 19.55 11.37 6.77
C ALA A 363 20.98 11.60 7.28
N GLN A 364 21.13 11.85 8.58
CA GLN A 364 22.43 12.05 9.24
C GLN A 364 23.26 10.76 9.26
N ALA A 365 22.64 9.61 9.52
CA ALA A 365 23.31 8.31 9.49
C ALA A 365 23.82 7.98 8.08
N PHE A 366 23.00 8.23 7.05
CA PHE A 366 23.38 8.04 5.66
C PHE A 366 24.55 8.93 5.24
N TYR A 367 24.49 10.22 5.60
CA TYR A 367 25.56 11.17 5.30
C TYR A 367 26.88 10.79 5.99
N LEU A 368 26.82 10.41 7.27
CA LEU A 368 27.98 9.97 8.04
C LEU A 368 28.63 8.72 7.41
N ALA A 369 27.82 7.75 6.95
CA ALA A 369 28.32 6.56 6.27
C ALA A 369 29.11 6.91 5.00
N LEU A 370 28.61 7.83 4.16
CA LEU A 370 29.32 8.29 2.95
C LEU A 370 30.68 8.93 3.26
N VAL A 371 30.74 9.77 4.31
CA VAL A 371 31.99 10.40 4.74
C VAL A 371 32.99 9.35 5.22
N ILE A 372 32.54 8.40 6.05
CA ILE A 372 33.40 7.33 6.57
C ILE A 372 33.95 6.47 5.43
N LEU A 373 33.13 6.15 4.42
CA LEU A 373 33.55 5.37 3.26
C LEU A 373 34.65 6.06 2.46
N SER A 374 34.50 7.36 2.21
CA SER A 374 35.53 8.17 1.55
C SER A 374 36.86 8.14 2.32
N LEU A 375 36.81 8.24 3.65
CA LEU A 375 38.01 8.17 4.50
C LEU A 375 38.65 6.78 4.50
N LEU A 376 37.85 5.71 4.54
CA LEU A 376 38.34 4.33 4.45
C LEU A 376 39.10 4.11 3.13
N ASP A 377 38.56 4.59 2.01
CA ASP A 377 39.22 4.47 0.71
C ASP A 377 40.54 5.24 0.63
N GLN A 378 40.61 6.43 1.24
CA GLN A 378 41.87 7.20 1.33
C GLN A 378 42.95 6.47 2.14
N VAL A 379 42.58 5.84 3.26
CA VAL A 379 43.51 5.06 4.10
C VAL A 379 44.00 3.82 3.34
N ARG A 380 43.09 3.10 2.69
CA ARG A 380 43.40 1.93 1.84
C ARG A 380 44.34 2.29 0.70
N PHE A 381 44.07 3.41 0.01
CA PHE A 381 44.95 3.93 -1.03
C PHE A 381 46.35 4.31 -0.51
N SER A 382 46.43 4.86 0.70
CA SER A 382 47.70 5.24 1.33
C SER A 382 48.58 4.01 1.63
N VAL A 383 47.99 2.91 2.10
CA VAL A 383 48.69 1.63 2.29
C VAL A 383 49.15 1.05 0.96
N TRP A 384 48.30 1.09 -0.07
CA TRP A 384 48.66 0.67 -1.42
C TRP A 384 49.84 1.47 -1.97
N ARG A 385 49.83 2.80 -1.81
CA ARG A 385 50.93 3.68 -2.24
C ARG A 385 52.23 3.34 -1.51
N LEU A 386 52.17 3.09 -0.20
CA LEU A 386 53.33 2.66 0.58
C LEU A 386 53.90 1.33 0.08
N ASN A 387 53.04 0.36 -0.24
CA ASN A 387 53.45 -0.92 -0.82
C ASN A 387 54.27 -0.73 -2.10
N VAL A 388 53.77 0.08 -3.04
CA VAL A 388 54.45 0.39 -4.30
C VAL A 388 55.81 1.05 -4.05
N LEU A 389 55.90 1.98 -3.09
CA LEU A 389 57.15 2.67 -2.75
C LEU A 389 58.18 1.71 -2.14
N LEU A 390 57.76 0.84 -1.23
CA LEU A 390 58.64 -0.14 -0.60
C LEU A 390 59.14 -1.19 -1.60
N LEU A 391 58.26 -1.71 -2.46
CA LEU A 391 58.65 -2.62 -3.55
C LEU A 391 59.67 -1.97 -4.50
N ARG A 392 59.47 -0.71 -4.89
CA ARG A 392 60.45 0.04 -5.70
C ARG A 392 61.80 0.17 -5.00
N THR A 393 61.80 0.39 -3.68
CA THR A 393 63.02 0.57 -2.88
C THR A 393 63.82 -0.73 -2.81
N LEU A 394 63.14 -1.85 -2.52
CA LEU A 394 63.74 -3.19 -2.52
C LEU A 394 64.29 -3.58 -3.91
N LEU A 395 63.55 -3.28 -4.98
CA LEU A 395 64.00 -3.55 -6.35
C LEU A 395 65.22 -2.70 -6.74
N ARG A 396 65.28 -1.42 -6.34
CA ARG A 396 66.47 -0.56 -6.57
C ARG A 396 67.68 -0.98 -5.74
N GLY A 397 67.47 -1.48 -4.52
CA GLY A 397 68.55 -2.09 -3.74
C GLY A 397 69.13 -3.33 -4.43
N SER A 398 68.28 -4.13 -5.08
CA SER A 398 68.72 -5.32 -5.81
C SER A 398 69.50 -5.03 -7.11
N SER A 399 69.23 -3.90 -7.79
CA SER A 399 69.95 -3.54 -9.02
C SER A 399 71.36 -3.00 -8.75
N ARG A 400 71.61 -2.37 -7.60
CA ARG A 400 72.96 -1.99 -7.13
C ARG A 400 73.79 -3.18 -6.66
N ALA A 401 73.18 -4.34 -6.39
CA ALA A 401 73.86 -5.57 -5.98
C ALA A 401 74.37 -6.45 -7.16
N ARG A 402 74.48 -5.90 -8.38
CA ARG A 402 75.06 -6.63 -9.54
C ARG A 402 76.59 -6.63 -9.50
N LYS A 403 77.17 -7.63 -8.82
CA LYS A 403 78.37 -8.35 -9.27
C LYS A 403 77.97 -9.80 -9.57
N PRO A 404 78.60 -10.48 -10.54
CA PRO A 404 78.04 -11.68 -11.15
C PRO A 404 78.18 -12.84 -10.19
N LEU A 405 77.07 -13.32 -9.65
CA LEU A 405 77.02 -14.58 -8.91
C LEU A 405 76.12 -15.54 -9.67
N HIS A 406 76.79 -16.30 -10.52
CA HIS A 406 76.39 -17.62 -10.96
C HIS A 406 76.05 -18.46 -9.72
N THR A 407 74.79 -18.42 -9.27
CA THR A 407 74.13 -19.46 -8.45
C THR A 407 72.75 -18.95 -8.00
N GLN A 408 71.70 -19.64 -8.45
CA GLN A 408 70.37 -19.76 -7.84
C GLN A 408 69.70 -18.47 -7.29
N LYS A 409 68.87 -17.79 -8.10
CA LYS A 409 67.61 -17.11 -7.67
C LYS A 409 66.77 -16.47 -8.82
N PRO A 410 66.33 -17.20 -9.86
CA PRO A 410 65.37 -16.65 -10.83
C PRO A 410 63.92 -16.58 -10.31
N PHE A 411 63.53 -17.39 -9.32
CA PHE A 411 62.12 -17.53 -8.92
C PHE A 411 61.55 -16.39 -8.06
N LYS A 412 62.34 -15.76 -7.17
CA LYS A 412 61.84 -14.66 -6.31
C LYS A 412 61.61 -13.35 -7.06
N LEU A 413 62.44 -13.06 -8.07
CA LEU A 413 62.29 -11.86 -8.92
C LEU A 413 61.10 -11.99 -9.88
N ALA A 414 60.85 -13.19 -10.42
CA ALA A 414 59.69 -13.46 -11.27
C ALA A 414 58.35 -13.30 -10.50
N ALA A 415 58.29 -13.75 -9.24
CA ALA A 415 57.11 -13.58 -8.39
C ALA A 415 56.80 -12.10 -8.09
N ILE A 416 57.83 -11.30 -7.76
CA ILE A 416 57.69 -9.86 -7.51
C ILE A 416 57.25 -9.11 -8.77
N TYR A 417 57.79 -9.49 -9.94
CA TYR A 417 57.38 -8.89 -11.22
C TYR A 417 55.94 -9.24 -11.63
N ARG A 418 55.46 -10.45 -11.29
CA ARG A 418 54.08 -10.89 -11.54
C ARG A 418 53.07 -10.11 -10.69
N ILE A 419 53.37 -9.92 -9.40
CA ILE A 419 52.57 -9.10 -8.46
C ILE A 419 52.52 -7.64 -8.93
N PHE A 420 53.65 -7.08 -9.35
CA PHE A 420 53.71 -5.71 -9.89
C PHE A 420 52.87 -5.53 -11.17
N ARG A 421 52.80 -6.55 -12.05
CA ARG A 421 52.02 -6.51 -13.29
C ARG A 421 50.51 -6.63 -13.05
N GLN A 422 50.08 -7.48 -12.11
CA GLN A 422 48.68 -7.59 -11.69
C GLN A 422 48.16 -6.30 -11.04
N LEU A 423 48.95 -5.69 -10.15
CA LEU A 423 48.58 -4.44 -9.48
C LEU A 423 48.42 -3.26 -10.46
N ARG A 424 49.21 -3.24 -11.55
CA ARG A 424 49.14 -2.19 -12.59
C ARG A 424 47.88 -2.29 -13.47
N GLN A 425 47.34 -3.49 -13.66
CA GLN A 425 46.12 -3.70 -14.45
C GLN A 425 44.85 -3.31 -13.68
N GLN A 426 44.80 -3.56 -12.36
CA GLN A 426 43.69 -3.15 -11.50
C GLN A 426 43.56 -1.62 -11.37
N THR A 427 44.68 -0.88 -11.36
CA THR A 427 44.69 0.60 -11.22
C THR A 427 44.09 1.40 -12.38
N ARG A 428 43.98 0.84 -13.59
CA ARG A 428 43.40 1.57 -14.73
C ARG A 428 41.87 1.54 -14.74
N TYR A 429 41.28 0.50 -14.17
CA TYR A 429 39.83 0.30 -14.14
C TYR A 429 39.17 1.05 -12.97
N SER A 430 39.80 1.07 -11.79
CA SER A 430 39.21 1.70 -10.60
C SER A 430 39.23 3.22 -10.63
N ARG A 431 40.27 3.84 -11.19
CA ARG A 431 40.45 5.30 -11.15
C ARG A 431 39.49 6.05 -12.07
N ALA A 432 39.19 5.48 -13.24
CA ALA A 432 38.27 6.10 -14.20
C ALA A 432 36.81 6.10 -13.68
N ILE A 433 36.41 5.04 -12.97
CA ILE A 433 35.07 4.90 -12.40
C ILE A 433 34.92 5.82 -11.17
N LEU A 434 35.92 5.86 -10.29
CA LEU A 434 35.91 6.72 -9.10
C LEU A 434 35.93 8.22 -9.47
N ASP A 435 36.73 8.62 -10.46
CA ASP A 435 36.80 10.02 -10.89
C ASP A 435 35.48 10.49 -11.53
N GLU A 436 34.70 9.59 -12.16
CA GLU A 436 33.40 9.91 -12.76
C GLU A 436 32.28 10.02 -11.69
N GLU A 437 32.28 9.15 -10.69
CA GLU A 437 31.33 9.18 -9.57
C GLU A 437 31.60 10.35 -8.61
N ILE A 438 32.86 10.66 -8.32
CA ILE A 438 33.25 11.83 -7.52
C ILE A 438 32.86 13.12 -8.23
N LYS A 439 33.01 13.18 -9.56
CA LYS A 439 32.63 14.37 -10.34
C LYS A 439 31.11 14.59 -10.34
N LYS A 440 30.31 13.53 -10.55
CA LYS A 440 28.83 13.61 -10.46
C LYS A 440 28.35 13.99 -9.05
N SER A 441 29.03 13.52 -8.01
CA SER A 441 28.68 13.81 -6.62
C SER A 441 29.13 15.21 -6.18
N ALA A 442 30.25 15.71 -6.70
CA ALA A 442 30.76 17.06 -6.44
C ALA A 442 29.95 18.16 -7.16
N GLU A 443 29.37 17.86 -8.34
CA GLU A 443 28.48 18.77 -9.08
C GLU A 443 27.13 18.99 -8.35
N ALA A 444 26.78 18.14 -7.37
CA ALA A 444 25.54 18.23 -6.60
C ALA A 444 25.66 18.98 -5.25
N LEU A 445 26.87 19.36 -4.84
CA LEU A 445 27.12 20.03 -3.56
C LEU A 445 27.21 21.55 -3.73
N THR A 446 26.49 22.31 -2.90
CA THR A 446 26.56 23.78 -2.94
C THR A 446 27.78 24.29 -2.17
N GLU A 447 28.24 25.51 -2.46
CA GLU A 447 29.37 26.13 -1.73
C GLU A 447 29.13 26.24 -0.22
N HIS A 448 27.86 26.30 0.20
CA HIS A 448 27.45 26.30 1.60
C HIS A 448 27.72 24.94 2.29
N ASP A 449 27.45 23.84 1.59
CA ASP A 449 27.66 22.49 2.10
C ASP A 449 29.15 22.20 2.27
N ILE A 450 29.96 22.59 1.29
CA ILE A 450 31.43 22.43 1.33
C ILE A 450 32.04 23.21 2.51
N ALA A 451 31.50 24.39 2.83
CA ALA A 451 31.96 25.21 3.94
C ALA A 451 31.64 24.60 5.31
N GLN A 452 30.43 24.06 5.50
CA GLN A 452 30.05 23.39 6.76
C GLN A 452 30.84 22.09 6.98
N ILE A 453 31.09 21.32 5.92
CA ILE A 453 31.83 20.06 5.98
C ILE A 453 33.31 20.31 6.30
N ALA A 454 33.90 21.35 5.71
CA ALA A 454 35.27 21.77 6.01
C ALA A 454 35.41 22.32 7.44
N GLN A 455 34.35 22.93 7.99
CA GLN A 455 34.33 23.41 9.38
C GLN A 455 34.19 22.25 10.38
N TRP A 456 33.42 21.21 10.05
CA TRP A 456 33.27 20.00 10.87
C TRP A 456 34.51 19.10 10.86
N GLY A 457 35.17 18.93 9.71
CA GLY A 457 36.45 18.20 9.61
C GLY A 457 37.62 18.89 10.32
N LYS A 458 37.54 20.21 10.57
CA LYS A 458 38.53 20.97 11.35
C LYS A 458 38.33 20.84 12.86
N SER A 459 37.12 20.54 13.32
CA SER A 459 36.82 20.37 14.75
C SER A 459 37.08 18.96 15.27
N HIS A 460 37.34 17.99 14.38
CA HIS A 460 37.59 16.59 14.75
C HIS A 460 38.74 15.99 13.92
N PRO A 461 40.01 16.22 14.32
CA PRO A 461 41.20 15.70 13.64
C PRO A 461 41.42 14.18 13.80
#